data_AF-A0A970LMF6-F1
#
_entry.id   AF-A0A970LMF6-F1
#
_cell.length_a   1.000
_cell.length_b   1.000
_cell.length_c   1.000
_cell.angle_alpha   90.00
_cell.angle_beta   90.00
_cell.angle_gamma   90.00
#
_symmetry.space_group_name_H-M   'P 1'
#
loop_
_entity.id
_entity.type
_entity.pdbx_description
1 polymer ?
#
loop_
_entity_poly.entity_id
_entity_poly.type
_entity_poly.pdbx_seq_one_letter_code
_entity_poly.pdbx_strand_id
1 'polypeptide(L)'
;MPNIKSAKKRVAVVARKTEINKRRRSELKTVLKNTHQALDSSVDNAAEQAKYAQKKLDQAVGAGLIHKNKASRQKAQIAKKLNQLD
;
A
#
# COMPACT_ATOMS: atom_id res chain seq x y z
N MET A 1 19.30 8.02 -24.81
CA MET A 1 18.60 6.93 -25.51
C MET A 1 19.38 5.63 -25.28
N PRO A 2 18.74 4.46 -25.09
CA PRO A 2 19.51 3.22 -24.89
C PRO A 2 20.16 2.79 -26.20
N ASN A 3 21.48 2.68 -26.22
CA ASN A 3 22.23 2.37 -27.44
C ASN A 3 22.36 0.85 -27.68
N ILE A 4 22.24 0.04 -26.62
CA ILE A 4 22.35 -1.42 -26.67
C ILE A 4 20.94 -2.04 -26.78
N LYS A 5 20.77 -3.08 -27.61
CA LYS A 5 19.49 -3.80 -27.81
C LYS A 5 18.87 -4.27 -26.48
N SER A 6 19.69 -4.83 -25.58
CA SER A 6 19.26 -5.27 -24.25
C SER A 6 18.74 -4.11 -23.40
N ALA A 7 19.38 -2.93 -23.47
CA ALA A 7 18.96 -1.74 -22.76
C ALA A 7 17.62 -1.18 -23.28
N LYS A 8 17.41 -1.16 -24.61
CA LYS A 8 16.11 -0.79 -25.20
C LYS A 8 14.98 -1.69 -24.68
N LYS A 9 15.22 -3.01 -24.61
CA LYS A 9 14.27 -3.97 -24.02
C LYS A 9 14.02 -3.70 -22.53
N ARG A 10 15.06 -3.41 -21.74
CA ARG A 10 14.92 -3.09 -20.31
C ARG A 10 14.03 -1.86 -20.11
N VAL A 11 14.20 -0.80 -20.90
CA VAL A 11 13.34 0.39 -20.81
C VAL A 11 11.87 0.05 -21.04
N ALA A 12 11.55 -0.71 -22.09
CA ALA A 12 10.17 -1.13 -22.37
C ALA A 12 9.57 -1.99 -21.23
N VAL A 13 10.36 -2.91 -20.66
CA VAL A 13 9.92 -3.75 -19.53
C VAL A 13 9.70 -2.91 -18.27
N VAL A 14 10.60 -1.98 -17.98
CA VAL A 14 10.49 -1.09 -16.81
C VAL A 14 9.27 -0.19 -16.95
N ALA A 15 9.01 0.41 -18.11
CA ALA A 15 7.83 1.23 -18.34
C ALA A 15 6.53 0.48 -18.00
N ARG A 16 6.39 -0.76 -18.51
CA ARG A 16 5.23 -1.61 -18.20
C ARG A 16 5.09 -1.92 -16.71
N LYS A 17 6.19 -2.29 -16.04
CA LYS A 17 6.19 -2.59 -14.60
C LYS A 17 5.87 -1.36 -13.76
N THR A 18 6.38 -0.20 -14.14
CA THR A 18 6.13 1.07 -13.46
C THR A 18 4.66 1.43 -13.48
N GLU A 19 3.98 1.30 -14.61
CA GLU A 19 2.54 1.57 -14.70
C GLU A 19 1.70 0.65 -13.81
N ILE A 20 1.99 -0.65 -13.80
CA ILE A 20 1.30 -1.62 -12.93
C ILE A 20 1.55 -1.27 -11.45
N ASN A 21 2.79 -1.01 -11.07
CA ASN A 21 3.15 -0.66 -9.70
C ASN A 21 2.57 0.69 -9.26
N LYS A 22 2.43 1.64 -10.19
CA LYS A 22 1.79 2.93 -9.95
C LYS A 22 0.33 2.73 -9.53
N ARG A 23 -0.44 1.93 -10.28
CA ARG A 23 -1.85 1.60 -9.97
C ARG A 23 -1.99 0.93 -8.60
N ARG A 24 -1.17 -0.10 -8.33
CA ARG A 24 -1.19 -0.80 -7.03
C ARG A 24 -0.82 0.12 -5.86
N ARG A 25 0.14 1.04 -6.06
CA ARG A 25 0.50 2.04 -5.04
C ARG A 25 -0.60 3.05 -4.80
N SER A 26 -1.30 3.52 -5.83
CA SER A 26 -2.42 4.43 -5.65
C SER A 26 -3.56 3.76 -4.91
N GLU A 27 -3.92 2.52 -5.27
CA GLU A 27 -4.95 1.76 -4.55
C GLU A 27 -4.61 1.61 -3.07
N LEU A 28 -3.37 1.22 -2.74
CA LEU A 28 -2.94 1.09 -1.35
C LEU A 28 -3.01 2.42 -0.60
N LYS A 29 -2.60 3.53 -1.23
CA LYS A 29 -2.70 4.86 -0.63
C LYS A 29 -4.15 5.26 -0.35
N THR A 30 -5.07 4.97 -1.28
CA THR A 30 -6.50 5.25 -1.10
C THR A 30 -7.07 4.45 0.07
N VAL A 31 -6.77 3.16 0.16
CA VAL A 31 -7.20 2.32 1.29
C VAL A 31 -6.70 2.90 2.61
N LEU A 32 -5.41 3.22 2.71
CA LEU A 32 -4.84 3.80 3.93
C LEU A 32 -5.48 5.15 4.30
N LYS A 33 -5.73 6.01 3.31
CA LYS A 33 -6.41 7.29 3.54
C LYS A 33 -7.80 7.09 4.11
N ASN A 34 -8.60 6.20 3.50
CA ASN A 34 -9.96 5.93 3.95
C ASN A 34 -9.98 5.32 5.35
N THR A 35 -9.04 4.42 5.67
CA THR A 35 -8.91 3.87 7.02
C THR A 35 -8.54 4.94 8.05
N HIS A 36 -7.60 5.83 7.72
CA HIS A 36 -7.26 6.92 8.64
C HIS A 36 -8.44 7.87 8.86
N GLN A 37 -9.19 8.21 7.82
CA GLN A 37 -10.40 9.01 7.95
C GLN A 37 -11.44 8.33 8.84
N ALA A 38 -11.70 7.04 8.62
CA ALA A 38 -12.66 6.28 9.43
C ALA A 38 -12.27 6.21 10.91
N LEU A 39 -10.97 6.07 11.20
CA LEU A 39 -10.43 6.11 12.57
C LEU A 39 -10.57 7.49 13.20
N ASP A 40 -10.35 8.57 12.44
CA ASP A 40 -10.44 9.94 12.99
C ASP A 40 -11.90 10.37 13.21
N SER A 41 -12.87 9.81 12.48
CA SER A 41 -14.31 10.11 12.61
C SER A 41 -15.10 9.15 13.52
N SER A 42 -14.45 8.23 14.24
CA SER A 42 -15.07 7.28 15.19
C SER A 42 -16.30 6.55 14.66
N VAL A 43 -16.23 6.03 13.43
CA VAL A 43 -17.35 5.31 12.80
C VAL A 43 -17.31 3.84 13.22
N ASP A 44 -18.46 3.22 13.47
CA ASP A 44 -18.60 1.80 13.86
C ASP A 44 -17.86 0.83 12.91
N ASN A 45 -17.64 1.22 11.65
CA ASN A 45 -16.94 0.43 10.63
C ASN A 45 -15.40 0.53 10.70
N ALA A 46 -14.82 1.28 11.63
CA ALA A 46 -13.38 1.52 11.71
C ALA A 46 -12.57 0.22 11.89
N ALA A 47 -13.08 -0.72 12.70
CA ALA A 47 -12.42 -2.01 12.94
C ALA A 47 -12.36 -2.88 11.67
N GLU A 48 -13.44 -2.91 10.87
CA GLU A 48 -13.47 -3.66 9.61
C GLU A 48 -12.54 -3.04 8.55
N GLN A 49 -12.54 -1.71 8.45
CA GLN A 49 -11.64 -0.98 7.55
C GLN A 49 -10.17 -1.18 7.94
N ALA A 50 -9.86 -1.23 9.24
CA ALA A 50 -8.52 -1.53 9.73
C ALA A 50 -8.07 -2.95 9.35
N LYS A 51 -8.95 -3.96 9.50
CA LYS A 51 -8.66 -5.35 9.06
C LYS A 51 -8.41 -5.42 7.55
N TYR A 52 -9.24 -4.73 6.75
CA TYR A 52 -9.06 -4.67 5.31
C TYR A 52 -7.73 -4.01 4.90
N ALA A 53 -7.36 -2.91 5.56
CA ALA A 53 -6.09 -2.23 5.33
C ALA A 53 -4.88 -3.12 5.68
N GLN A 54 -4.94 -3.86 6.79
CA GLN A 54 -3.89 -4.80 7.17
C GLN A 54 -3.70 -5.89 6.11
N LYS A 55 -4.80 -6.50 5.62
CA LYS A 55 -4.76 -7.47 4.52
C LYS A 55 -4.10 -6.88 3.27
N LYS A 56 -4.46 -5.66 2.89
CA LYS A 56 -3.87 -4.98 1.72
C LYS A 56 -2.38 -4.66 1.88
N LEU A 57 -1.94 -4.30 3.08
CA LEU A 57 -0.52 -4.10 3.38
C LEU A 57 0.29 -5.38 3.21
N ASP A 58 -0.22 -6.50 3.72
CA ASP A 58 0.48 -7.79 3.62
C ASP A 58 0.50 -8.31 2.16
N GLN A 59 -0.59 -8.13 1.41
CA GLN A 59 -0.59 -8.39 -0.04
C GLN A 59 0.42 -7.52 -0.79
N ALA A 60 0.59 -6.26 -0.41
CA ALA A 60 1.56 -5.35 -1.02
C ALA A 60 3.02 -5.76 -0.71
N VAL A 61 3.28 -6.37 0.45
CA VAL A 61 4.59 -6.97 0.77
C VAL A 61 4.83 -8.21 -0.09
N GLY A 62 3.86 -9.12 -0.19
CA GLY A 62 3.97 -10.32 -1.02
C GLY A 62 4.19 -10.00 -2.51
N ALA A 63 3.58 -8.92 -3.00
CA ALA A 63 3.80 -8.42 -4.36
C ALA A 63 5.13 -7.65 -4.55
N GLY A 64 5.96 -7.51 -3.52
CA GLY A 64 7.22 -6.76 -3.57
C GLY A 64 7.06 -5.24 -3.75
N LEU A 65 5.87 -4.70 -3.46
CA LEU A 65 5.55 -3.30 -3.69
C LEU A 65 6.08 -2.37 -2.59
N ILE A 66 6.05 -2.88 -1.34
CA ILE A 66 6.55 -2.20 -0.14
C ILE A 66 7.42 -3.15 0.66
N HIS A 67 8.39 -2.60 1.40
CA HIS A 67 9.23 -3.38 2.30
C HIS A 67 8.46 -3.80 3.56
N LYS A 68 8.79 -4.96 4.12
CA LYS A 68 8.18 -5.52 5.34
C LYS A 68 8.17 -4.53 6.52
N ASN A 69 9.23 -3.75 6.69
CA ASN A 69 9.31 -2.75 7.78
C ASN A 69 8.31 -1.61 7.59
N LYS A 70 8.05 -1.20 6.33
CA LYS A 70 7.05 -0.16 6.05
C LYS A 70 5.65 -0.67 6.34
N ALA A 71 5.34 -1.89 5.93
CA ALA A 71 4.07 -2.53 6.26
C ALA A 71 3.90 -2.68 7.78
N SER A 72 4.90 -3.21 8.48
CA SER A 72 4.89 -3.36 9.94
C SER A 72 4.62 -2.03 10.66
N ARG A 73 5.33 -0.96 10.28
CA ARG A 73 5.10 0.38 10.85
C ARG A 73 3.67 0.87 10.63
N GLN A 74 3.13 0.71 9.42
CA GLN A 74 1.78 1.16 9.10
C GLN A 74 0.71 0.34 9.85
N LYS A 75 0.90 -0.99 9.97
CA LYS A 75 0.03 -1.84 10.78
C LYS A 75 0.03 -1.42 12.24
N ALA A 76 1.20 -1.16 12.81
CA ALA A 76 1.33 -0.70 14.19
C ALA A 76 0.65 0.65 14.43
N GLN A 77 0.76 1.60 13.49
CA GLN A 77 0.09 2.90 13.57
C GLN A 77 -1.44 2.78 13.53
N ILE A 78 -1.97 1.94 12.65
CA ILE A 78 -3.42 1.67 12.56
C ILE A 78 -3.93 1.03 13.85
N ALA A 79 -3.23 0.00 14.35
CA ALA A 79 -3.60 -0.67 15.59
C ALA A 79 -3.56 0.27 16.80
N LYS A 80 -2.51 1.11 16.91
CA LYS A 80 -2.41 2.10 17.99
C LYS A 80 -3.58 3.08 17.99
N LYS A 81 -3.98 3.58 16.82
CA LYS A 81 -5.13 4.48 16.69
C LYS A 81 -6.45 3.80 17.07
N LEU A 82 -6.63 2.54 16.64
CA LEU A 82 -7.84 1.76 16.98
C LEU A 82 -7.97 1.58 18.49
N ASN A 83 -6.90 1.16 19.17
CA ASN A 83 -6.88 0.98 20.62
C ASN A 83 -7.02 2.29 21.43
N GLN A 84 -6.89 3.46 20.79
CA GLN A 84 -7.11 4.75 21.45
C GLN A 84 -8.57 5.23 21.32
N LEU A 85 -9.34 4.61 20.43
CA LEU A 85 -10.77 4.87 20.22
C LEU A 85 -11.65 3.96 21.08
N ASP A 86 -11.16 2.74 21.37
CA ASP A 86 -11.72 1.81 22.36
C ASP A 86 -11.48 2.28 23.80
#